data_AF-A0A925ZP70-F1
#
_entry.id   AF-A0A925ZP70-F1
#
_cell.length_a   1.000
_cell.length_b   1.000
_cell.length_c   1.000
_cell.angle_alpha   90.00
_cell.angle_beta   90.00
_cell.angle_gamma   90.00
#
_symmetry.space_group_name_H-M   'P 1'
#
loop_
_entity.id
_entity.type
_entity.pdbx_description
1 polymer ?
#
loop_
_entity_poly.entity_id
_entity_poly.type
_entity_poly.pdbx_seq_one_letter_code
_entity_poly.pdbx_strand_id
1 'polypeptide(L)' 'MDDPCAGAERFRRMTPEQKLRAAQRLYWSARAIKEAALRQRHPDWSDAQLARAVRDVFLFHHG' A
#
# COMPACT_ATOMS: atom_id res chain seq x y z
N MET A 1 15.72 -4.03 17.65
CA MET A 1 15.09 -4.82 16.58
C MET A 1 13.74 -5.24 17.11
N ASP A 2 12.67 -4.59 16.67
CA ASP A 2 11.31 -4.89 17.12
C ASP A 2 10.95 -6.35 16.81
N ASP A 3 10.24 -7.00 17.74
CA ASP A 3 9.77 -8.38 17.55
C ASP A 3 8.83 -8.46 16.33
N PRO A 4 9.21 -9.19 15.26
CA PRO A 4 8.41 -9.29 14.04
C PRO A 4 7.04 -9.94 14.27
N CYS A 5 6.86 -10.72 15.34
CA CYS A 5 5.60 -11.38 15.67
C CYS A 5 4.59 -10.44 16.37
N ALA A 6 5.06 -9.36 16.99
CA ALA A 6 4.21 -8.45 17.77
C ALA A 6 3.09 -7.80 16.93
N GLY A 7 3.33 -7.54 15.64
CA GLY A 7 2.33 -7.00 14.73
C GLY A 7 1.18 -7.99 14.42
N ALA A 8 1.51 -9.26 14.24
CA ALA A 8 0.53 -10.31 13.95
C ALA A 8 -0.38 -10.59 15.16
N GLU A 9 0.21 -10.68 16.36
CA GLU A 9 -0.51 -10.78 17.63
C GLU A 9 -1.50 -9.62 17.81
N ARG A 10 -1.05 -8.39 17.57
CA ARG A 10 -1.87 -7.18 17.72
C ARG A 10 -3.03 -7.16 16.71
N PHE A 11 -2.80 -7.61 15.48
CA PHE A 11 -3.86 -7.74 14.47
C PHE A 11 -4.89 -8.83 14.83
N ARG A 12 -4.47 -9.97 15.38
CA ARG A 12 -5.39 -11.05 15.80
C ARG A 12 -6.39 -10.58 16.85
N ARG A 13 -5.96 -9.70 17.77
CA ARG A 13 -6.78 -9.14 18.85
C ARG A 13 -7.70 -8.00 18.43
N MET A 14 -7.60 -7.51 17.18
CA MET A 14 -8.47 -6.43 16.69
C MET A 14 -9.90 -6.92 16.44
N THR A 15 -10.87 -6.07 16.73
CA THR A 15 -12.26 -6.25 16.25
C THR A 15 -12.31 -6.16 14.71
N PRO A 16 -13.36 -6.69 14.06
CA PRO A 16 -13.51 -6.57 12.60
C PRO A 16 -13.42 -5.12 12.10
N GLU A 17 -14.02 -4.17 12.81
CA GLU A 17 -13.98 -2.74 12.47
C GLU A 17 -12.55 -2.17 12.58
N GLN A 18 -11.79 -2.55 13.60
CA GLN A 18 -10.40 -2.16 13.75
C GLN A 18 -9.52 -2.75 12.64
N LYS A 19 -9.78 -4.00 12.24
CA LYS A 19 -9.09 -4.63 11.10
C LYS A 19 -9.37 -3.90 9.81
N LEU A 20 -10.62 -3.51 9.56
CA LEU A 20 -10.99 -2.73 8.38
C LEU A 20 -10.25 -1.39 8.36
N ARG A 21 -10.26 -0.65 9.47
CA ARG A 21 -9.49 0.60 9.59
C ARG A 21 -7.99 0.39 9.36
N ALA A 22 -7.42 -0.69 9.88
CA ALA A 22 -6.01 -1.01 9.69
C ALA A 22 -5.70 -1.33 8.22
N ALA A 23 -6.53 -2.14 7.56
CA ALA A 23 -6.42 -2.46 6.15
C ALA A 23 -6.55 -1.21 5.26
N GLN A 24 -7.48 -0.31 5.58
CA GLN A 24 -7.64 0.95 4.85
C GLN A 24 -6.41 1.84 4.96
N ARG A 25 -5.84 2.00 6.18
CA ARG A 25 -4.58 2.75 6.34
C ARG A 25 -3.44 2.11 5.56
N LEU A 26 -3.30 0.78 5.65
CA LEU A 26 -2.27 0.05 4.91
C LEU A 26 -2.42 0.23 3.40
N TYR A 27 -3.65 0.17 2.87
CA TYR A 27 -3.94 0.39 1.46
C TYR A 27 -3.43 1.76 0.98
N TRP A 28 -3.75 2.84 1.69
CA TRP A 28 -3.30 4.19 1.31
C TRP A 28 -1.79 4.37 1.46
N SER A 29 -1.19 3.84 2.53
CA SER A 29 0.26 3.88 2.71
C SER A 29 0.99 3.13 1.59
N ALA A 30 0.51 1.94 1.21
CA ALA A 30 1.09 1.16 0.13
C ALA A 30 0.97 1.88 -1.22
N ARG A 31 -0.15 2.57 -1.48
CA ARG A 31 -0.31 3.38 -2.69
C ARG A 31 0.69 4.52 -2.75
N ALA A 32 0.88 5.27 -1.66
CA ALA A 32 1.84 6.36 -1.60
C ALA A 32 3.28 5.88 -1.85
N ILE A 33 3.67 4.75 -1.25
CA ILE A 33 4.99 4.14 -1.47
C ILE A 33 5.15 3.71 -2.94
N LYS A 34 4.13 3.09 -3.54
CA LYS A 34 4.18 2.68 -4.95
C LYS A 34 4.25 3.87 -5.90
N GLU A 35 3.51 4.94 -5.63
CA GLU A 35 3.59 6.16 -6.41
C GLU A 35 4.99 6.77 -6.36
N ALA A 36 5.59 6.90 -5.17
CA ALA A 36 6.95 7.41 -5.03
C ALA A 36 7.98 6.55 -5.79
N ALA A 37 7.85 5.23 -5.68
CA ALA A 37 8.72 4.30 -6.41
C ALA A 37 8.57 4.40 -7.94
N LEU A 38 7.33 4.57 -8.43
CA LEU A 38 7.08 4.75 -9.86
C LEU A 38 7.60 6.11 -10.36
N ARG A 39 7.41 7.19 -9.58
CA ARG A 39 7.95 8.52 -9.91
C ARG A 39 9.48 8.51 -9.97
N GLN A 40 10.14 7.78 -9.07
CA GLN A 40 11.60 7.61 -9.11
C GLN A 40 12.06 6.84 -10.35
N ARG A 41 11.31 5.81 -10.77
CA ARG A 41 11.65 4.96 -11.93
C ARG A 41 11.31 5.60 -13.27
N HIS A 42 10.33 6.49 -13.30
CA HIS A 42 9.80 7.13 -14.50
C HIS A 42 9.68 8.64 -14.28
N PRO A 43 10.81 9.37 -14.19
CA PRO A 43 10.80 10.81 -13.92
C PRO A 43 10.12 11.63 -15.02
N ASP A 44 10.03 11.09 -16.24
CA ASP A 44 9.47 11.77 -17.41
C ASP A 44 7.94 11.59 -17.55
N TRP A 45 7.33 10.78 -16.69
CA TRP A 45 5.89 10.54 -16.74
C TRP A 45 5.10 11.73 -16.20
N SER A 46 4.04 12.08 -16.91
CA SER A 46 3.01 12.98 -16.39
C SER A 46 2.28 12.37 -15.20
N ASP A 47 1.70 13.22 -14.35
CA ASP A 47 0.91 12.76 -13.20
C ASP A 47 -0.26 11.84 -13.60
N ALA A 48 -0.84 12.04 -14.79
CA ALA A 48 -1.91 11.18 -15.31
C ALA A 48 -1.41 9.76 -15.62
N GLN A 49 -0.22 9.64 -16.23
CA GLN A 49 0.42 8.34 -16.49
C GLN A 49 0.80 7.65 -15.18
N LEU A 50 1.32 8.42 -14.22
CA LEU A 50 1.66 7.89 -12.90
C LEU A 50 0.42 7.40 -12.14
N ALA A 51 -0.66 8.19 -12.10
CA ALA A 51 -1.91 7.80 -11.45
C ALA A 51 -2.52 6.54 -12.07
N ARG A 52 -2.46 6.45 -13.41
CA ARG A 52 -2.90 5.27 -14.16
C ARG A 52 -2.07 4.03 -13.78
N ALA A 53 -0.74 4.15 -13.75
CA ALA A 53 0.14 3.05 -13.40
C ALA A 53 -0.04 2.59 -11.94
N VAL A 54 -0.16 3.52 -10.98
CA VAL A 54 -0.47 3.20 -9.58
C VAL A 54 -1.80 2.46 -9.49
N ARG A 55 -2.82 2.92 -10.21
CA ARG A 55 -4.12 2.25 -10.24
C ARG A 55 -4.00 0.82 -10.79
N ASP A 56 -3.26 0.64 -11.89
CA ASP A 56 -3.12 -0.64 -12.56
C ASP A 56 -2.39 -1.67 -11.66
N VAL A 57 -1.37 -1.26 -10.88
CA VAL A 57 -0.69 -2.11 -9.89
C VAL A 57 -1.62 -2.69 -8.82
N PHE A 58 -2.68 -1.96 -8.42
CA PHE A 58 -3.61 -2.40 -7.37
C PHE A 58 -4.88 -3.06 -7.90
N LEU A 59 -5.21 -2.88 -9.19
CA LEU A 59 -6.38 -3.50 -9.82
C LEU A 59 -6.04 -4.79 -10.58
N PHE A 60 -4.84 -4.86 -11.15
CA PHE A 60 -4.41 -6.00 -11.95
C PHE A 60 -3.26 -6.70 -11.25
N HIS A 61 -3.40 -8.00 -11.03
CA HIS A 61 -2.31 -8.83 -10.56
C HIS A 61 -1.27 -8.97 -11.69
N HIS A 62 -0.16 -8.26 -11.55
CA HIS A 62 1.07 -8.58 -12.28
C HIS A 62 1.91 -9.45 -11.33
N GLY A 63 1.72 -10.77 -11.43
CA GLY A 63 2.58 -11.77 -10.80
C GLY A 63 3.89 -11.92 -11.54
#